data_AF-A0AAZ3RC78-F1
#
_entry.id   AF-A0AAZ3RC78-F1
#
_cell.length_a   1.000
_cell.length_b   1.000
_cell.length_c   1.000
_cell.angle_alpha   90.00
_cell.angle_beta   90.00
_cell.angle_gamma   90.00
#
_symmetry.space_group_name_H-M   'P 1'
#
loop_
_entity.id
_entity.type
_entity.pdbx_description
1 polymer ?
#
loop_
_entity_poly.entity_id
_entity_poly.type
_entity_poly.pdbx_seq_one_letter_code
_entity_poly.pdbx_strand_id
1 'polypeptide(L)'
;LIWWPTGGVVLVTDGSLGIGKGSLRHSLQTLKGRPEDKKFPLPFPFPAKLFVMCIANAEELQMTDTMHNLEQLLQLNGGDGQIFTMEGQLCLKSVQSMFGRLIDEVYSPFHAALYFPAVLRCGNLASDVQVFPRPEPVFLDEEIDPMPRHILTDLEIVGFIEIGDISSPPVMSRHLVLPIAVNKEVDDVGPGTTEEPEEETSANQQAGKVPNFCVLLHGSLKVEGMVALVQLGPEWYGMLYSQADSKKKSNLMMSLFEPGPEPLPWLGKVSQLGPISDAAENPYGEDDSKSPFPLQPKIKRSYAQNVTVWIKASGLQTDVQKILRNARKLPEKTQTFYKELNRLRKAALAFGFWELLKGVAELLERECTLLPDTAHPDAAFQLSHAAKQLKLASTGDSQYAAFDQNINPMHTDFSGGGAGM
;
A
#
# COMPACT_ATOMS: atom_id res chain seq x y z
N LEU A 1 1.54 6.20 5.16
CA LEU A 1 1.23 7.55 4.68
C LEU A 1 -0.21 7.87 5.09
N ILE A 2 -0.40 8.78 6.03
CA ILE A 2 -1.72 9.23 6.46
C ILE A 2 -2.05 10.43 5.58
N TRP A 3 -2.97 10.23 4.63
CA TRP A 3 -3.52 11.34 3.86
C TRP A 3 -4.27 12.26 4.80
N TRP A 4 -3.80 13.50 4.90
CA TRP A 4 -4.61 14.59 5.41
C TRP A 4 -5.50 15.03 4.26
N PRO A 5 -6.84 15.02 4.40
CA PRO A 5 -7.68 15.76 3.47
C PRO A 5 -7.15 17.20 3.45
N THR A 6 -7.05 17.83 2.28
CA THR A 6 -6.79 19.27 2.19
C THR A 6 -7.85 20.00 3.02
N GLY A 7 -7.49 20.35 4.24
CA GLY A 7 -8.42 20.90 5.22
C GLY A 7 -8.60 22.40 5.01
N GLY A 8 -9.80 22.91 5.27
CA GLY A 8 -10.01 24.35 5.45
C GLY A 8 -10.02 24.66 6.94
N VAL A 9 -9.12 25.53 7.41
CA VAL A 9 -9.20 26.08 8.77
C VAL A 9 -9.92 27.42 8.68
N VAL A 10 -11.11 27.51 9.25
CA VAL A 10 -11.89 28.75 9.30
C VAL A 10 -11.72 29.40 10.67
N LEU A 11 -11.00 30.52 10.73
CA LEU A 11 -10.81 31.35 11.92
C LEU A 11 -11.84 32.49 11.90
N VAL A 12 -12.76 32.51 12.87
CA VAL A 12 -13.70 33.63 13.03
C VAL A 12 -13.23 34.52 14.17
N THR A 13 -13.06 35.81 13.91
CA THR A 13 -12.57 36.80 14.87
C THR A 13 -13.20 38.16 14.64
N ASP A 14 -13.25 39.01 15.66
CA ASP A 14 -13.62 40.42 15.58
C ASP A 14 -12.43 41.32 15.18
N GLY A 15 -11.22 40.76 15.05
CA GLY A 15 -10.00 41.53 14.78
C GLY A 15 -9.34 42.13 16.02
N SER A 16 -9.89 41.89 17.22
CA SER A 16 -9.32 42.34 18.48
C SER A 16 -8.21 41.40 18.95
N LEU A 17 -7.03 41.53 18.37
CA LEU A 17 -5.90 40.61 18.62
C LEU A 17 -5.20 40.79 19.99
N GLY A 18 -5.65 41.76 20.78
CA GLY A 18 -5.13 42.08 22.11
C GLY A 18 -3.70 42.63 22.13
N ILE A 19 -3.19 42.91 23.33
CA ILE A 19 -1.81 43.37 23.58
C ILE A 19 -1.14 42.51 24.65
N GLY A 20 0.18 42.32 24.55
CA GLY A 20 0.99 41.59 25.54
C GLY A 20 1.34 40.15 25.14
N LYS A 21 1.75 39.33 26.11
CA LYS A 21 2.41 38.02 25.86
C LYS A 21 1.55 36.97 25.13
N GLY A 22 0.23 37.14 25.12
CA GLY A 22 -0.71 36.27 24.41
C GLY A 22 -1.24 36.84 23.09
N SER A 23 -0.87 38.07 22.71
CA SER A 23 -1.41 38.67 21.50
C SER A 23 -0.78 38.08 20.24
N LEU A 24 -1.51 38.15 19.13
CA LEU A 24 -1.00 37.72 17.84
C LEU A 24 0.26 38.53 17.45
N ARG A 25 0.22 39.86 17.65
CA ARG A 25 1.34 40.75 17.36
C ARG A 25 2.63 40.34 18.10
N HIS A 26 2.53 40.05 19.40
CA HIS A 26 3.69 39.57 20.17
C HIS A 26 4.16 38.20 19.67
N SER A 27 3.22 37.34 19.30
CA SER A 27 3.53 36.02 18.78
C SER A 27 4.28 36.05 17.45
N LEU A 28 3.89 36.95 16.54
CA LEU A 28 4.57 37.17 15.26
C LEU A 28 5.96 37.80 15.47
N GLN A 29 6.10 38.78 16.38
CA GLN A 29 7.41 39.39 16.67
C GLN A 29 8.42 38.41 17.27
N THR A 30 7.95 37.38 18.00
CA THR A 30 8.81 36.40 18.68
C THR A 30 9.12 35.15 17.85
N LEU A 31 8.65 35.06 16.59
CA LEU A 31 8.78 33.90 15.70
C LEU A 31 10.19 33.27 15.70
N LYS A 32 11.23 34.10 15.53
CA LYS A 32 12.63 33.63 15.40
C LYS A 32 13.29 33.22 16.72
N GLY A 33 12.70 33.60 17.86
CA GLY A 33 13.27 33.36 19.19
C GLY A 33 12.64 32.20 19.95
N ARG A 34 11.73 31.44 19.32
CA ARG A 34 11.02 30.34 19.99
C ARG A 34 11.87 29.07 20.02
N PRO A 35 11.96 28.38 21.17
CA PRO A 35 12.61 27.08 21.26
C PRO A 35 11.82 26.00 20.50
N GLU A 36 12.46 24.89 20.14
CA GLU A 36 11.86 23.86 19.27
C GLU A 36 10.58 23.21 19.84
N ASP A 37 10.44 23.20 21.17
CA ASP A 37 9.27 22.71 21.90
C ASP A 37 8.06 23.68 21.85
N LYS A 38 8.27 24.91 21.37
CA LYS A 38 7.24 25.96 21.23
C LYS A 38 7.25 26.59 19.84
N LYS A 39 7.47 25.78 18.79
CA LYS A 39 7.37 26.23 17.41
C LYS A 39 6.03 26.91 17.13
N PHE A 40 6.06 27.90 16.26
CA PHE A 40 4.84 28.56 15.82
C PHE A 40 3.98 27.54 15.05
N PRO A 41 2.64 27.54 15.23
CA PRO A 41 1.78 26.52 14.61
C PRO A 41 1.69 26.57 13.08
N LEU A 42 2.16 27.66 12.46
CA LEU A 42 2.19 27.84 11.01
C LEU A 42 3.64 27.76 10.46
N PRO A 43 3.84 27.18 9.27
CA PRO A 43 2.82 26.57 8.40
C PRO A 43 2.24 25.30 9.03
N PHE A 44 1.00 24.94 8.66
CA PHE A 44 0.40 23.71 9.16
C PHE A 44 1.27 22.50 8.79
N PRO A 45 1.41 21.49 9.68
CA PRO A 45 2.14 20.27 9.37
C PRO A 45 1.38 19.35 8.39
N PHE A 46 0.21 19.78 7.93
CA PHE A 46 -0.65 19.10 6.97
C PHE A 46 -1.13 20.11 5.91
N PRO A 47 -1.48 19.64 4.70
CA PRO A 47 -2.03 20.51 3.66
C PRO A 47 -3.34 21.15 4.13
N ALA A 48 -3.33 22.46 4.40
CA ALA A 48 -4.52 23.19 4.78
C ALA A 48 -4.48 24.66 4.37
N LYS A 49 -5.64 25.15 3.92
CA LYS A 49 -5.87 26.55 3.62
C LYS A 49 -6.42 27.27 4.84
N LEU A 50 -5.94 28.49 5.11
CA LEU A 50 -6.39 29.31 6.23
C LEU A 50 -7.37 30.38 5.74
N PHE A 51 -8.64 30.29 6.17
CA PHE A 51 -9.66 31.29 5.89
C PHE A 51 -9.95 32.09 7.16
N VAL A 52 -9.80 33.41 7.10
CA VAL A 52 -10.03 34.28 8.26
C VAL A 52 -11.27 35.13 8.03
N MET A 53 -12.30 34.92 8.85
CA MET A 53 -13.56 35.66 8.82
C MET A 53 -13.49 36.77 9.89
N CYS A 54 -13.35 38.01 9.45
CA CYS A 54 -13.28 39.18 10.33
C CYS A 54 -14.64 39.88 10.45
N ILE A 55 -15.22 39.88 11.64
CA ILE A 55 -16.46 40.60 11.99
C ILE A 55 -16.11 42.08 12.26
N ALA A 56 -15.48 42.72 11.30
CA ALA A 56 -15.09 44.12 11.31
C ALA A 56 -14.97 44.61 9.86
N ASN A 57 -15.09 45.92 9.65
CA ASN A 57 -14.87 46.50 8.33
C ASN A 57 -13.38 46.66 8.04
N ALA A 58 -13.01 46.76 6.77
CA ALA A 58 -11.60 46.86 6.36
C ALA A 58 -10.91 48.13 6.92
N GLU A 59 -11.65 49.23 7.03
CA GLU A 59 -11.11 50.50 7.53
C GLU A 59 -10.67 50.40 9.00
N GLU A 60 -11.50 49.81 9.86
CA GLU A 60 -11.26 49.59 11.28
C GLU A 60 -10.05 48.66 11.51
N LEU A 61 -9.93 47.62 10.69
CA LEU A 61 -8.80 46.69 10.73
C LEU A 61 -7.49 47.32 10.26
N GLN A 62 -7.55 48.26 9.30
CA GLN A 62 -6.38 49.01 8.83
C GLN A 62 -5.94 50.05 9.88
N MET A 63 -6.88 50.73 10.53
CA MET A 63 -6.57 51.71 11.59
C MET A 63 -5.87 51.09 12.80
N THR A 64 -6.12 49.80 13.06
CA THR A 64 -5.59 49.08 14.24
C THR A 64 -4.37 48.20 13.94
N ASP A 65 -3.84 48.21 12.71
CA ASP A 65 -2.75 47.32 12.24
C ASP A 65 -3.12 45.82 12.31
N THR A 66 -4.38 45.49 12.60
CA THR A 66 -4.86 44.10 12.65
C THR A 66 -4.80 43.46 11.28
N MET A 67 -5.16 44.19 10.22
CA MET A 67 -5.13 43.66 8.85
C MET A 67 -3.74 43.12 8.49
N HIS A 68 -2.68 43.87 8.80
CA HIS A 68 -1.31 43.47 8.53
C HIS A 68 -0.89 42.19 9.29
N ASN A 69 -1.29 42.07 10.55
CA ASN A 69 -1.01 40.87 11.36
C ASN A 69 -1.71 39.62 10.80
N LEU A 70 -2.93 39.76 10.27
CA LEU A 70 -3.67 38.66 9.64
C LEU A 70 -3.08 38.27 8.29
N GLU A 71 -2.64 39.23 7.47
CA GLU A 71 -1.92 38.95 6.22
C GLU A 71 -0.60 38.21 6.49
N GLN A 72 0.12 38.59 7.54
CA GLN A 72 1.35 37.90 7.94
C GLN A 72 1.08 36.45 8.37
N LEU A 73 -0.06 36.16 9.01
CA LEU A 73 -0.47 34.77 9.29
C LEU A 73 -0.66 33.96 8.01
N LEU A 74 -1.33 34.52 7.00
CA LEU A 74 -1.50 33.85 5.71
C LEU A 74 -0.16 33.58 5.03
N GLN A 75 0.75 34.55 5.04
CA GLN A 75 2.10 34.39 4.47
C GLN A 75 2.90 33.30 5.17
N LEU A 76 2.80 33.18 6.50
CA LEU A 76 3.45 32.10 7.25
C LEU A 76 2.89 30.71 6.92
N ASN A 77 1.64 30.63 6.45
CA ASN A 77 1.04 29.40 5.94
C ASN A 77 1.35 29.13 4.46
N GLY A 78 2.33 29.83 3.86
CA GLY A 78 2.69 29.68 2.46
C GLY A 78 1.81 30.47 1.48
N GLY A 79 0.93 31.35 1.99
CA GLY A 79 0.03 32.17 1.17
C GLY A 79 -1.27 31.47 0.75
N ASP A 80 -1.47 30.22 1.17
CA ASP A 80 -2.67 29.44 0.86
C ASP A 80 -3.82 29.78 1.84
N GLY A 81 -4.75 30.62 1.38
CA GLY A 81 -5.89 31.10 2.17
C GLY A 81 -6.41 32.48 1.76
N GLN A 82 -7.40 33.01 2.50
CA GLN A 82 -8.01 34.31 2.22
C GLN A 82 -8.60 34.96 3.49
N ILE A 83 -8.54 36.29 3.56
CA ILE A 83 -9.19 37.08 4.61
C ILE A 83 -10.51 37.64 4.05
N PHE A 84 -11.60 37.42 4.78
CA PHE A 84 -12.92 37.97 4.50
C PHE A 84 -13.23 39.06 5.52
N THR A 85 -13.52 40.25 5.02
CA THR A 85 -13.97 41.39 5.83
C THR A 85 -15.42 41.73 5.51
N MET A 86 -16.07 42.44 6.42
CA MET A 86 -17.45 42.89 6.19
C MET A 86 -17.50 44.11 5.29
N GLU A 87 -18.53 44.15 4.44
CA GLU A 87 -18.87 45.32 3.63
C GLU A 87 -20.00 46.10 4.30
N GLY A 88 -19.75 47.38 4.60
CA GLY A 88 -20.73 48.28 5.21
C GLY A 88 -20.88 48.14 6.73
N GLN A 89 -22.06 48.50 7.25
CA GLN A 89 -22.33 48.50 8.69
C GLN A 89 -22.43 47.08 9.26
N LEU A 90 -22.04 46.93 10.53
CA LEU A 90 -22.17 45.69 11.29
C LEU A 90 -23.64 45.34 11.50
N CYS A 91 -24.13 44.39 10.70
CA CYS A 91 -25.47 43.83 10.83
C CYS A 91 -25.48 42.37 10.37
N LEU A 92 -26.54 41.63 10.74
CA LEU A 92 -26.71 40.22 10.39
C LEU A 92 -26.61 39.98 8.88
N LYS A 93 -27.19 40.89 8.07
CA LYS A 93 -27.17 40.80 6.60
C LYS A 93 -25.75 40.86 6.03
N SER A 94 -24.90 41.75 6.55
CA SER A 94 -23.51 41.88 6.11
C SER A 94 -22.68 40.65 6.47
N VAL A 95 -22.91 40.08 7.67
CA VAL A 95 -22.25 38.84 8.10
C VAL A 95 -22.72 37.65 7.24
N GLN A 96 -24.02 37.51 6.99
CA GLN A 96 -24.57 36.47 6.12
C GLN A 96 -23.99 36.57 4.70
N SER A 97 -23.87 37.78 4.15
CA SER A 97 -23.23 38.01 2.85
C SER A 97 -21.75 37.61 2.85
N MET A 98 -21.00 37.96 3.90
CA MET A 98 -19.59 37.58 4.06
C MET A 98 -19.41 36.06 4.10
N PHE A 99 -20.23 35.34 4.88
CA PHE A 99 -20.22 33.87 4.91
C PHE A 99 -20.76 33.27 3.60
N GLY A 100 -21.70 33.93 2.93
CA GLY A 100 -22.15 33.56 1.58
C GLY A 100 -21.00 33.55 0.59
N ARG A 101 -20.14 34.58 0.59
CA ARG A 101 -18.92 34.61 -0.23
C ARG A 101 -17.94 33.49 0.13
N LEU A 102 -17.74 33.19 1.43
CA LEU A 102 -16.94 32.02 1.82
C LEU A 102 -17.57 30.74 1.26
N ILE A 103 -18.89 30.60 1.32
CA ILE A 103 -19.60 29.45 0.74
C ILE A 103 -19.39 29.40 -0.76
N ASP A 104 -19.54 30.50 -1.49
CA ASP A 104 -19.43 30.52 -2.94
C ASP A 104 -18.00 30.42 -3.46
N GLU A 105 -17.01 30.97 -2.76
CA GLU A 105 -15.60 30.96 -3.17
C GLU A 105 -14.86 29.72 -2.65
N VAL A 106 -15.18 29.30 -1.42
CA VAL A 106 -14.58 28.14 -0.80
C VAL A 106 -15.49 26.96 -1.00
N TYR A 107 -16.71 26.93 -0.47
CA TYR A 107 -17.52 25.71 -0.38
C TYR A 107 -18.24 25.22 -1.65
N SER A 108 -18.59 26.07 -2.61
CA SER A 108 -19.21 25.68 -3.89
C SER A 108 -18.15 25.08 -4.83
N PRO A 109 -16.99 25.74 -5.03
CA PRO A 109 -15.78 25.12 -5.53
C PRO A 109 -15.32 23.96 -4.66
N PHE A 110 -15.49 24.00 -3.33
CA PHE A 110 -15.13 22.88 -2.44
C PHE A 110 -16.01 21.70 -2.78
N HIS A 111 -17.32 21.81 -2.89
CA HIS A 111 -18.20 20.72 -3.30
C HIS A 111 -17.75 20.17 -4.67
N ALA A 112 -17.53 21.03 -5.67
CA ALA A 112 -16.98 20.59 -6.97
C ALA A 112 -15.52 20.07 -6.89
N ALA A 113 -14.73 20.48 -5.91
CA ALA A 113 -13.34 20.08 -5.68
C ALA A 113 -13.22 18.92 -4.69
N LEU A 114 -14.30 18.53 -4.04
CA LEU A 114 -14.40 17.51 -3.00
C LEU A 114 -15.17 16.30 -3.52
N TYR A 115 -16.07 16.52 -4.48
CA TYR A 115 -16.76 15.49 -5.23
C TYR A 115 -16.26 15.51 -6.67
N PHE A 116 -15.89 14.34 -7.17
CA PHE A 116 -15.65 14.13 -8.59
C PHE A 116 -16.88 13.44 -9.20
N PRO A 117 -17.64 14.12 -10.08
CA PRO A 117 -18.73 13.48 -10.79
C PRO A 117 -18.16 12.49 -11.80
N ALA A 118 -18.73 11.29 -11.84
CA ALA A 118 -18.32 10.22 -12.73
C ALA A 118 -19.51 9.34 -13.12
N VAL A 119 -19.34 8.53 -14.16
CA VAL A 119 -20.30 7.50 -14.55
C VAL A 119 -19.64 6.15 -14.30
N LEU A 120 -20.19 5.37 -13.37
CA LEU A 120 -19.72 4.02 -13.09
C LEU A 120 -20.37 3.04 -14.05
N ARG A 121 -19.58 2.27 -14.80
CA ARG A 121 -20.05 1.34 -15.84
C ARG A 121 -19.55 -0.07 -15.60
N CYS A 122 -20.40 -1.05 -15.89
CA CYS A 122 -20.05 -2.46 -16.01
C CYS A 122 -20.80 -3.03 -17.22
N GLY A 123 -20.16 -2.99 -18.39
CA GLY A 123 -20.84 -3.24 -19.66
C GLY A 123 -22.02 -2.29 -19.87
N ASN A 124 -23.24 -2.84 -19.96
CA ASN A 124 -24.46 -2.06 -20.16
C ASN A 124 -25.08 -1.50 -18.87
N LEU A 125 -24.57 -1.92 -17.69
CA LEU A 125 -25.02 -1.37 -16.42
C LEU A 125 -24.28 -0.07 -16.13
N ALA A 126 -25.01 1.00 -15.82
CA ALA A 126 -24.42 2.30 -15.52
C ALA A 126 -25.17 3.01 -14.38
N SER A 127 -24.44 3.84 -13.63
CA SER A 127 -25.01 4.81 -12.69
C SER A 127 -24.13 6.04 -12.64
N ASP A 128 -24.77 7.21 -12.55
CA ASP A 128 -24.09 8.45 -12.19
C ASP A 128 -23.68 8.38 -10.72
N VAL A 129 -22.43 8.75 -10.45
CA VAL A 129 -21.81 8.66 -9.12
C VAL A 129 -20.99 9.90 -8.80
N GLN A 130 -20.85 10.16 -7.51
CA GLN A 130 -19.88 11.09 -6.96
C GLN A 130 -18.79 10.31 -6.22
N VAL A 131 -17.53 10.67 -6.48
CA VAL A 131 -16.36 10.11 -5.83
C VAL A 131 -15.84 11.12 -4.80
N PHE A 132 -15.71 10.69 -3.55
CA PHE A 132 -15.36 11.56 -2.41
C PHE A 132 -14.23 10.97 -1.54
N PRO A 133 -13.21 11.74 -1.15
CA PRO A 133 -12.91 13.08 -1.64
C PRO A 133 -12.53 13.03 -3.13
N ARG A 134 -12.44 14.17 -3.81
CA ARG A 134 -11.99 14.22 -5.20
C ARG A 134 -10.57 13.66 -5.31
N PRO A 135 -10.30 12.76 -6.26
CA PRO A 135 -8.95 12.32 -6.54
C PRO A 135 -8.06 13.47 -6.98
N GLU A 136 -6.91 13.61 -6.34
CA GLU A 136 -5.90 14.58 -6.75
C GLU A 136 -5.18 14.09 -8.02
N PRO A 137 -4.69 15.01 -8.87
CA PRO A 137 -3.88 14.64 -10.02
C PRO A 137 -2.57 14.00 -9.58
N VAL A 138 -2.15 12.94 -10.28
CA VAL A 138 -0.91 12.22 -9.96
C VAL A 138 0.21 12.69 -10.88
N PHE A 139 1.38 12.97 -10.31
CA PHE A 139 2.61 13.27 -11.03
C PHE A 139 3.54 12.06 -10.96
N LEU A 140 4.12 11.66 -12.09
CA LEU A 140 5.11 10.60 -12.14
C LEU A 140 6.51 11.22 -12.23
N ASP A 141 7.32 11.00 -11.20
CA ASP A 141 8.66 11.61 -11.05
C ASP A 141 9.64 11.22 -12.17
N GLU A 142 9.36 10.17 -12.93
CA GLU A 142 10.23 9.65 -13.99
C GLU A 142 10.12 10.41 -15.34
N GLU A 143 9.15 11.33 -15.48
CA GLU A 143 8.96 12.12 -16.70
C GLU A 143 9.79 13.42 -16.68
N ILE A 144 10.46 13.75 -17.78
CA ILE A 144 11.30 14.97 -17.93
C ILE A 144 10.46 16.27 -17.79
N ASP A 145 9.16 16.18 -18.07
CA ASP A 145 8.14 17.22 -17.86
C ASP A 145 6.87 16.54 -17.32
N PRO A 146 6.73 16.40 -15.99
CA PRO A 146 5.69 15.56 -15.39
C PRO A 146 4.31 16.17 -15.62
N MET A 147 3.51 15.54 -16.48
CA MET A 147 2.15 15.97 -16.75
C MET A 147 1.19 15.39 -15.69
N PRO A 148 0.31 16.20 -15.07
CA PRO A 148 -0.67 15.69 -14.13
C PRO A 148 -1.61 14.70 -14.80
N ARG A 149 -1.66 13.47 -14.26
CA ARG A 149 -2.63 12.45 -14.68
C ARG A 149 -3.90 12.58 -13.86
N HIS A 150 -5.03 12.72 -14.55
CA HIS A 150 -6.36 12.77 -13.95
C HIS A 150 -7.09 11.46 -14.18
N ILE A 151 -7.93 11.07 -13.22
CA ILE A 151 -8.82 9.93 -13.41
C ILE A 151 -9.88 10.25 -14.49
N LEU A 152 -10.31 9.23 -15.22
CA LEU A 152 -11.40 9.33 -16.19
C LEU A 152 -12.74 9.56 -15.50
N THR A 153 -13.63 10.28 -16.20
CA THR A 153 -15.02 10.47 -15.77
C THR A 153 -15.88 9.23 -16.00
N ASP A 154 -15.61 8.48 -17.07
CA ASP A 154 -16.20 7.16 -17.29
C ASP A 154 -15.35 6.11 -16.58
N LEU A 155 -15.87 5.57 -15.48
CA LEU A 155 -15.22 4.55 -14.66
C LEU A 155 -15.70 3.16 -15.11
N GLU A 156 -14.92 2.51 -15.96
CA GLU A 156 -15.27 1.21 -16.53
C GLU A 156 -14.73 0.06 -15.66
N ILE A 157 -15.63 -0.82 -15.21
CA ILE A 157 -15.28 -2.07 -14.55
C ILE A 157 -14.83 -3.07 -15.60
N VAL A 158 -13.60 -3.57 -15.45
CA VAL A 158 -12.94 -4.47 -16.42
C VAL A 158 -12.85 -5.92 -15.94
N GLY A 159 -13.17 -6.19 -14.67
CA GLY A 159 -13.16 -7.54 -14.13
C GLY A 159 -13.43 -7.60 -12.63
N PHE A 160 -13.48 -8.81 -12.09
CA PHE A 160 -13.67 -9.07 -10.66
C PHE A 160 -12.58 -10.02 -10.16
N ILE A 161 -12.13 -9.80 -8.93
CA ILE A 161 -11.08 -10.60 -8.28
C ILE A 161 -11.52 -10.86 -6.83
N GLU A 162 -11.22 -12.04 -6.31
CA GLU A 162 -11.47 -12.34 -4.90
C GLU A 162 -10.68 -11.42 -3.96
N ILE A 163 -11.25 -11.10 -2.80
CA ILE A 163 -10.55 -10.35 -1.75
C ILE A 163 -9.29 -11.10 -1.28
N GLY A 164 -9.30 -12.44 -1.32
CA GLY A 164 -8.12 -13.26 -0.99
C GLY A 164 -6.96 -13.04 -1.96
N ASP A 165 -7.25 -12.93 -3.26
CA ASP A 165 -6.28 -12.78 -4.33
C ASP A 165 -5.74 -11.35 -4.45
N ILE A 166 -6.62 -10.35 -4.30
CA ILE A 166 -6.19 -8.94 -4.28
C ILE A 166 -5.32 -8.65 -3.04
N SER A 167 -5.57 -9.37 -1.93
CA SER A 167 -4.90 -9.24 -0.64
C SER A 167 -5.08 -7.85 -0.04
N SER A 168 -3.99 -7.14 0.29
CA SER A 168 -4.00 -5.77 0.81
C SER A 168 -3.05 -4.90 -0.02
N PRO A 169 -3.47 -4.50 -1.22
CA PRO A 169 -2.61 -3.79 -2.15
C PRO A 169 -2.21 -2.41 -1.59
N PRO A 170 -0.99 -1.93 -1.89
CA PRO A 170 -0.66 -0.53 -1.71
C PRO A 170 -1.57 0.30 -2.63
N VAL A 171 -2.18 1.34 -2.07
CA VAL A 171 -3.09 2.22 -2.80
C VAL A 171 -2.66 3.65 -2.56
N MET A 172 -2.81 4.50 -3.58
CA MET A 172 -2.49 5.91 -3.48
C MET A 172 -3.48 6.58 -2.54
N SER A 173 -4.77 6.43 -2.81
CA SER A 173 -5.85 7.10 -2.09
C SER A 173 -7.12 6.26 -2.10
N ARG A 174 -8.06 6.59 -1.22
CA ARG A 174 -9.35 5.91 -1.05
C ARG A 174 -10.49 6.91 -1.12
N HIS A 175 -11.56 6.52 -1.78
CA HIS A 175 -12.68 7.39 -2.08
C HIS A 175 -14.01 6.65 -1.91
N LEU A 176 -14.98 7.24 -1.24
CA LEU A 176 -16.37 6.80 -1.25
C LEU A 176 -16.96 7.00 -2.65
N VAL A 177 -17.74 6.02 -3.10
CA VAL A 177 -18.50 6.11 -4.35
C VAL A 177 -19.98 6.10 -4.00
N LEU A 178 -20.66 7.21 -4.25
CA LEU A 178 -22.05 7.40 -3.89
C LEU A 178 -22.89 7.66 -5.15
N PRO A 179 -24.08 7.07 -5.30
CA PRO A 179 -24.95 7.35 -6.43
C PRO A 179 -25.47 8.79 -6.37
N ILE A 180 -25.62 9.42 -7.54
CA ILE A 180 -26.28 10.74 -7.68
C ILE A 180 -27.70 10.50 -8.18
N ALA A 181 -28.70 11.07 -7.49
CA ALA A 181 -30.05 11.11 -8.00
C ALA A 181 -30.14 12.23 -9.06
N VAL A 182 -29.96 11.87 -10.34
CA VAL A 182 -30.09 12.84 -11.43
C VAL A 182 -31.58 13.03 -11.73
N ASN A 183 -32.19 14.06 -11.13
CA ASN A 183 -33.50 14.53 -11.57
C ASN A 183 -33.31 15.23 -12.93
N LYS A 184 -33.66 14.54 -14.03
CA LYS A 184 -33.56 15.05 -15.40
C LYS A 184 -34.53 16.21 -15.74
N GLU A 185 -35.24 16.79 -14.77
CA GLU A 185 -36.29 17.79 -15.02
C GLU A 185 -35.98 19.19 -14.46
N VAL A 186 -34.85 19.43 -13.79
CA VAL A 186 -34.59 20.71 -13.08
C VAL A 186 -33.69 21.69 -13.85
N ASP A 187 -33.05 21.28 -14.95
CA ASP A 187 -32.15 22.17 -15.72
C ASP A 187 -32.86 23.11 -16.72
N ASP A 188 -34.21 23.13 -16.78
CA ASP A 188 -34.97 23.99 -17.71
C ASP A 188 -36.03 24.89 -17.03
N VAL A 189 -35.78 25.33 -15.79
CA VAL A 189 -36.58 26.42 -15.19
C VAL A 189 -35.65 27.50 -14.65
N GLY A 190 -35.65 28.65 -15.34
CA GLY A 190 -34.90 29.84 -14.97
C GLY A 190 -35.23 30.37 -13.56
N PRO A 191 -34.46 31.36 -13.08
CA PRO A 191 -34.51 31.79 -11.69
C PRO A 191 -35.80 32.58 -11.44
N GLY A 192 -36.77 31.97 -10.78
CA GLY A 192 -37.94 32.68 -10.32
C GLY A 192 -39.04 31.77 -9.81
N THR A 193 -38.99 31.40 -8.53
CA THR A 193 -39.89 31.86 -7.47
C THR A 193 -39.57 31.12 -6.18
N THR A 194 -39.66 31.84 -5.06
CA THR A 194 -39.52 31.33 -3.69
C THR A 194 -40.62 30.32 -3.36
N GLU A 195 -40.26 29.05 -3.18
CA GLU A 195 -41.10 28.04 -2.50
C GLU A 195 -40.30 27.33 -1.39
N GLU A 196 -41.06 26.89 -0.38
CA GLU A 196 -40.69 26.49 0.98
C GLU A 196 -39.88 25.18 1.06
N PRO A 197 -39.20 24.87 2.20
CA PRO A 197 -38.20 23.79 2.30
C PRO A 197 -38.79 22.37 2.44
N GLU A 198 -39.95 22.07 1.83
CA GLU A 198 -40.62 20.77 1.95
C GLU A 198 -40.27 19.74 0.85
N GLU A 199 -39.46 20.11 -0.16
CA GLU A 199 -39.20 19.23 -1.32
C GLU A 199 -38.07 18.20 -1.17
N GLU A 200 -37.07 18.40 -0.29
CA GLU A 200 -35.89 17.51 -0.19
C GLU A 200 -36.21 16.09 0.31
N THR A 201 -37.20 15.93 1.20
CA THR A 201 -37.62 14.63 1.73
C THR A 201 -38.40 13.80 0.71
N SER A 202 -39.10 14.45 -0.22
CA SER A 202 -39.92 13.82 -1.25
C SER A 202 -39.07 13.26 -2.39
N ALA A 203 -38.05 14.01 -2.83
CA ALA A 203 -37.13 13.61 -3.89
C ALA A 203 -36.26 12.40 -3.50
N ASN A 204 -35.73 12.37 -2.27
CA ASN A 204 -34.95 11.23 -1.76
C ASN A 204 -35.79 9.95 -1.63
N GLN A 205 -37.07 10.07 -1.29
CA GLN A 205 -37.98 8.91 -1.21
C GLN A 205 -38.38 8.36 -2.58
N GLN A 206 -38.41 9.19 -3.62
CA GLN A 206 -38.65 8.76 -5.00
C GLN A 206 -37.39 8.14 -5.63
N ALA A 207 -36.23 8.77 -5.44
CA ALA A 207 -34.94 8.23 -5.89
C ALA A 207 -34.61 6.88 -5.23
N GLY A 208 -34.95 6.69 -3.95
CA GLY A 208 -34.76 5.42 -3.24
C GLY A 208 -35.62 4.25 -3.72
N LYS A 209 -36.62 4.49 -4.59
CA LYS A 209 -37.46 3.45 -5.21
C LYS A 209 -36.93 3.01 -6.58
N VAL A 210 -36.05 3.78 -7.19
CA VAL A 210 -35.45 3.46 -8.49
C VAL A 210 -34.26 2.52 -8.27
N PRO A 211 -34.20 1.36 -8.96
CA PRO A 211 -33.05 0.47 -8.87
C PRO A 211 -31.76 1.19 -9.27
N ASN A 212 -30.73 1.11 -8.43
CA ASN A 212 -29.46 1.76 -8.66
C ASN A 212 -28.31 0.73 -8.73
N PHE A 213 -27.47 0.85 -9.77
CA PHE A 213 -26.36 -0.09 -9.99
C PHE A 213 -25.34 -0.09 -8.85
N CYS A 214 -25.04 1.05 -8.22
CA CYS A 214 -24.10 1.11 -7.10
C CYS A 214 -24.58 0.30 -5.90
N VAL A 215 -25.89 0.27 -5.64
CA VAL A 215 -26.49 -0.51 -4.54
C VAL A 215 -26.35 -2.01 -4.83
N LEU A 216 -26.64 -2.43 -6.06
CA LEU A 216 -26.47 -3.81 -6.51
C LEU A 216 -25.00 -4.24 -6.41
N LEU A 217 -24.09 -3.48 -7.02
CA LEU A 217 -22.67 -3.77 -7.04
C LEU A 217 -22.09 -3.89 -5.63
N HIS A 218 -22.37 -2.92 -4.74
CA HIS A 218 -21.92 -2.96 -3.35
C HIS A 218 -22.42 -4.21 -2.62
N GLY A 219 -23.70 -4.56 -2.80
CA GLY A 219 -24.30 -5.75 -2.19
C GLY A 219 -23.61 -7.03 -2.64
N SER A 220 -23.41 -7.19 -3.96
CA SER A 220 -22.75 -8.35 -4.54
C SER A 220 -21.29 -8.47 -4.10
N LEU A 221 -20.50 -7.39 -4.18
CA LEU A 221 -19.08 -7.41 -3.77
C LEU A 221 -18.92 -7.79 -2.30
N LYS A 222 -19.83 -7.36 -1.44
CA LYS A 222 -19.82 -7.70 -0.02
C LYS A 222 -20.15 -9.16 0.25
N VAL A 223 -21.18 -9.68 -0.41
CA VAL A 223 -21.66 -11.06 -0.21
C VAL A 223 -20.66 -12.06 -0.75
N GLU A 224 -20.17 -11.81 -1.97
CA GLU A 224 -19.24 -12.70 -2.65
C GLU A 224 -17.78 -12.54 -2.17
N GLY A 225 -17.48 -11.53 -1.34
CA GLY A 225 -16.12 -11.29 -0.88
C GLY A 225 -15.16 -10.97 -2.03
N MET A 226 -15.62 -10.18 -3.00
CA MET A 226 -14.88 -9.80 -4.20
C MET A 226 -14.60 -8.30 -4.26
N VAL A 227 -13.68 -7.92 -5.14
CA VAL A 227 -13.43 -6.54 -5.58
C VAL A 227 -13.64 -6.44 -7.09
N ALA A 228 -14.07 -5.28 -7.57
CA ALA A 228 -14.16 -5.01 -9.01
C ALA A 228 -12.97 -4.15 -9.46
N LEU A 229 -12.23 -4.60 -10.46
CA LEU A 229 -11.17 -3.81 -11.08
C LEU A 229 -11.79 -2.71 -11.95
N VAL A 230 -11.32 -1.48 -11.78
CA VAL A 230 -11.81 -0.30 -12.52
C VAL A 230 -10.67 0.35 -13.28
N GLN A 231 -10.93 0.72 -14.53
CA GLN A 231 -9.99 1.49 -15.34
C GLN A 231 -10.13 2.98 -15.00
N LEU A 232 -9.02 3.57 -14.55
CA LEU A 232 -8.94 4.98 -14.16
C LEU A 232 -8.34 5.85 -15.27
N GLY A 233 -7.61 5.24 -16.21
CA GLY A 233 -6.91 5.90 -17.30
C GLY A 233 -6.09 4.92 -18.15
N PRO A 234 -5.34 5.41 -19.13
CA PRO A 234 -4.38 4.60 -19.88
C PRO A 234 -3.30 4.03 -18.94
N GLU A 235 -3.20 2.70 -18.88
CA GLU A 235 -2.31 1.98 -17.95
C GLU A 235 -2.47 2.44 -16.48
N TRP A 236 -3.69 2.79 -16.08
CA TRP A 236 -3.99 3.17 -14.70
C TRP A 236 -5.29 2.54 -14.24
N TYR A 237 -5.23 1.83 -13.12
CA TYR A 237 -6.31 1.01 -12.60
C TYR A 237 -6.51 1.24 -11.10
N GLY A 238 -7.69 0.87 -10.63
CA GLY A 238 -8.05 0.85 -9.23
C GLY A 238 -8.92 -0.35 -8.91
N MET A 239 -9.48 -0.36 -7.71
CA MET A 239 -10.45 -1.35 -7.29
C MET A 239 -11.63 -0.73 -6.56
N LEU A 240 -12.82 -1.26 -6.81
CA LEU A 240 -14.04 -1.00 -6.07
C LEU A 240 -14.32 -2.15 -5.13
N TYR A 241 -14.68 -1.84 -3.89
CA TYR A 241 -14.92 -2.85 -2.86
C TYR A 241 -15.90 -2.34 -1.82
N SER A 242 -16.56 -3.27 -1.14
CA SER A 242 -17.39 -2.95 0.01
C SER A 242 -16.51 -2.80 1.24
N GLN A 243 -16.56 -1.63 1.88
CA GLN A 243 -15.94 -1.43 3.19
C GLN A 243 -17.01 -1.32 4.26
N ALA A 244 -16.89 -2.16 5.29
CA ALA A 244 -17.65 -2.00 6.52
C ALA A 244 -16.99 -0.94 7.41
N ASP A 245 -17.70 0.15 7.66
CA ASP A 245 -17.33 1.18 8.64
C ASP A 245 -17.75 0.71 10.06
N SER A 246 -18.83 -0.06 10.14
CA SER A 246 -19.28 -0.73 11.36
C SER A 246 -20.01 -2.04 11.05
N LYS A 247 -20.43 -2.77 12.08
CA LYS A 247 -21.29 -3.97 11.93
C LYS A 247 -22.59 -3.70 11.15
N LYS A 248 -23.06 -2.44 11.08
CA LYS A 248 -24.35 -2.06 10.47
C LYS A 248 -24.24 -1.21 9.20
N LYS A 249 -23.10 -0.55 8.96
CA LYS A 249 -22.92 0.38 7.84
C LYS A 249 -21.75 -0.07 6.98
N SER A 250 -22.01 -0.35 5.71
CA SER A 250 -20.99 -0.54 4.69
C SER A 250 -21.31 0.34 3.49
N ASN A 251 -20.26 0.86 2.85
CA ASN A 251 -20.38 1.69 1.66
C ASN A 251 -19.47 1.14 0.55
N LEU A 252 -19.80 1.49 -0.69
CA LEU A 252 -18.92 1.28 -1.82
C LEU A 252 -17.74 2.25 -1.73
N MET A 253 -16.53 1.73 -1.82
CA MET A 253 -15.31 2.54 -1.88
C MET A 253 -14.48 2.16 -3.10
N MET A 254 -13.73 3.13 -3.59
CA MET A 254 -12.75 3.00 -4.64
C MET A 254 -11.36 3.26 -4.06
N SER A 255 -10.38 2.43 -4.40
CA SER A 255 -8.98 2.69 -4.16
C SER A 255 -8.24 2.81 -5.48
N LEU A 256 -7.31 3.75 -5.57
CA LEU A 256 -6.50 3.96 -6.77
C LEU A 256 -5.15 3.25 -6.59
N PHE A 257 -4.73 2.46 -7.59
CA PHE A 257 -3.38 1.93 -7.59
C PHE A 257 -2.39 2.97 -8.14
N GLU A 258 -1.11 2.69 -7.99
CA GLU A 258 -0.06 3.45 -8.66
C GLU A 258 -0.22 3.34 -10.19
N PRO A 259 -0.09 4.45 -10.95
CA PRO A 259 -0.13 4.38 -12.40
C PRO A 259 0.98 3.51 -12.95
N GLY A 260 0.66 2.65 -13.91
CA GLY A 260 1.60 1.75 -14.54
C GLY A 260 0.97 0.42 -14.94
N PRO A 261 1.69 -0.38 -15.76
CA PRO A 261 1.17 -1.62 -16.30
C PRO A 261 1.09 -2.77 -15.27
N GLU A 262 1.93 -2.74 -14.23
CA GLU A 262 2.05 -3.81 -13.22
C GLU A 262 2.08 -3.19 -11.81
N PRO A 263 0.97 -2.58 -11.35
CA PRO A 263 0.91 -1.97 -10.02
C PRO A 263 1.04 -3.02 -8.90
N LEU A 264 0.58 -4.25 -9.15
CA LEU A 264 0.54 -5.35 -8.19
C LEU A 264 1.28 -6.56 -8.76
N PRO A 265 2.53 -6.84 -8.32
CA PRO A 265 3.35 -7.92 -8.90
C PRO A 265 2.74 -9.31 -8.78
N TRP A 266 1.88 -9.54 -7.79
CA TRP A 266 1.20 -10.82 -7.61
C TRP A 266 -0.02 -11.02 -8.52
N LEU A 267 -0.51 -9.96 -9.18
CA LEU A 267 -1.49 -10.06 -10.27
C LEU A 267 -0.82 -9.99 -11.66
N GLY A 268 0.38 -9.44 -11.72
CA GLY A 268 1.10 -9.21 -12.97
C GLY A 268 0.53 -8.02 -13.73
N LYS A 269 0.68 -8.04 -15.06
CA LYS A 269 0.21 -6.93 -15.91
C LYS A 269 -1.31 -6.94 -15.99
N VAL A 270 -1.94 -5.84 -15.57
CA VAL A 270 -3.42 -5.75 -15.53
C VAL A 270 -4.02 -5.91 -16.94
N SER A 271 -3.34 -5.42 -17.97
CA SER A 271 -3.74 -5.58 -19.38
C SER A 271 -3.69 -7.02 -19.90
N GLN A 272 -3.08 -7.95 -19.16
CA GLN A 272 -3.02 -9.38 -19.49
C GLN A 272 -4.01 -10.21 -18.66
N LEU A 273 -4.77 -9.58 -17.77
CA LEU A 273 -5.86 -10.24 -17.08
C LEU A 273 -7.03 -10.40 -18.06
N GLY A 274 -7.32 -11.65 -18.41
CA GLY A 274 -8.40 -12.00 -19.32
C GLY A 274 -9.57 -12.68 -18.60
N PRO A 275 -10.72 -12.82 -19.26
CA PRO A 275 -11.85 -13.56 -18.71
C PRO A 275 -11.52 -15.05 -18.62
N ILE A 276 -12.07 -15.72 -17.60
CA ILE A 276 -11.89 -17.17 -17.40
C ILE A 276 -12.42 -18.01 -18.58
N SER A 277 -13.32 -17.45 -19.41
CA SER A 277 -13.86 -18.09 -20.61
C SER A 277 -12.81 -18.35 -21.69
N ASP A 278 -11.73 -17.58 -21.69
CA ASP A 278 -10.67 -17.67 -22.69
C ASP A 278 -9.58 -18.67 -22.27
N ALA A 279 -9.61 -19.10 -21.01
CA ALA A 279 -8.70 -20.12 -20.49
C ALA A 279 -9.16 -21.52 -20.91
N ALA A 280 -8.21 -22.43 -21.13
CA ALA A 280 -8.51 -23.82 -21.48
C ALA A 280 -9.22 -24.58 -20.35
N GLU A 281 -8.92 -24.22 -19.10
CA GLU A 281 -9.52 -24.76 -17.88
C GLU A 281 -9.80 -23.60 -16.92
N ASN A 282 -10.83 -23.72 -16.07
CA ASN A 282 -11.10 -22.70 -15.06
C ASN A 282 -9.94 -22.64 -14.06
N PRO A 283 -9.18 -21.53 -13.97
CA PRO A 283 -8.03 -21.43 -13.07
C PRO A 283 -8.41 -21.50 -11.59
N TYR A 284 -9.67 -21.21 -11.25
CA TYR A 284 -10.22 -21.34 -9.91
C TYR A 284 -10.65 -22.78 -9.55
N GLY A 285 -10.63 -23.68 -10.53
CA GLY A 285 -11.16 -25.04 -10.41
C GLY A 285 -12.69 -25.09 -10.51
N GLU A 286 -13.26 -26.28 -10.68
CA GLU A 286 -14.72 -26.47 -10.80
C GLU A 286 -15.45 -26.14 -9.48
N ASP A 287 -14.80 -26.40 -8.34
CA ASP A 287 -15.32 -26.19 -7.00
C ASP A 287 -14.77 -24.93 -6.31
N ASP A 288 -14.13 -24.01 -7.05
CA ASP A 288 -13.55 -22.76 -6.50
C ASP A 288 -12.50 -23.00 -5.39
N SER A 289 -11.73 -24.09 -5.53
CA SER A 289 -10.77 -24.56 -4.52
C SER A 289 -9.32 -24.18 -4.83
N LYS A 290 -9.09 -23.51 -5.96
CA LYS A 290 -7.78 -23.08 -6.43
C LYS A 290 -7.83 -21.61 -6.79
N SER A 291 -6.67 -21.01 -6.98
CA SER A 291 -6.55 -19.67 -7.53
C SER A 291 -5.32 -19.59 -8.44
N PRO A 292 -5.39 -18.83 -9.55
CA PRO A 292 -4.22 -18.51 -10.36
C PRO A 292 -3.24 -17.56 -9.64
N PHE A 293 -3.66 -16.96 -8.53
CA PHE A 293 -2.90 -16.00 -7.74
C PHE A 293 -2.43 -16.62 -6.41
N PRO A 294 -1.35 -16.08 -5.80
CA PRO A 294 -0.49 -15.01 -6.30
C PRO A 294 0.50 -15.51 -7.37
N LEU A 295 0.80 -14.65 -8.36
CA LEU A 295 1.90 -14.88 -9.28
C LEU A 295 3.24 -14.86 -8.53
N GLN A 296 4.01 -15.94 -8.69
CA GLN A 296 5.31 -16.04 -8.05
C GLN A 296 6.37 -15.24 -8.83
N PRO A 297 7.25 -14.50 -8.15
CA PRO A 297 8.35 -13.83 -8.82
C PRO A 297 9.28 -14.85 -9.48
N LYS A 298 9.78 -14.54 -10.68
CA LYS A 298 10.71 -15.41 -11.43
C LYS A 298 11.94 -15.84 -10.61
N ILE A 299 12.41 -14.95 -9.74
CA ILE A 299 13.56 -15.19 -8.85
C ILE A 299 13.07 -15.16 -7.41
N LYS A 300 13.30 -16.27 -6.69
CA LYS A 300 12.98 -16.37 -5.27
C LYS A 300 13.81 -15.37 -4.46
N ARG A 301 13.18 -14.77 -3.45
CA ARG A 301 13.87 -13.88 -2.52
C ARG A 301 14.76 -14.68 -1.57
N SER A 302 15.73 -14.01 -0.94
CA SER A 302 16.72 -14.64 -0.05
C SER A 302 16.11 -15.42 1.11
N TYR A 303 14.96 -15.00 1.64
CA TYR A 303 14.26 -15.70 2.72
C TYR A 303 13.41 -16.88 2.23
N ALA A 304 13.09 -16.95 0.93
CA ALA A 304 12.33 -18.01 0.29
C ALA A 304 13.24 -19.01 -0.46
N GLN A 305 14.56 -18.86 -0.30
CA GLN A 305 15.58 -19.72 -0.88
C GLN A 305 16.64 -20.01 0.17
N ASN A 306 17.33 -21.14 0.03
CA ASN A 306 18.47 -21.44 0.89
C ASN A 306 19.64 -20.52 0.53
N VAL A 307 19.97 -19.58 1.42
CA VAL A 307 21.14 -18.72 1.34
C VAL A 307 22.09 -19.02 2.50
N THR A 308 23.39 -18.83 2.28
CA THR A 308 24.42 -19.05 3.29
C THR A 308 25.01 -17.72 3.74
N VAL A 309 24.97 -17.45 5.05
CA VAL A 309 25.44 -16.17 5.64
C VAL A 309 26.30 -16.46 6.87
N TRP A 310 27.61 -16.23 6.76
CA TRP A 310 28.60 -16.50 7.82
C TRP A 310 29.30 -15.25 8.37
N ILE A 311 28.67 -14.09 8.23
CA ILE A 311 29.17 -12.84 8.83
C ILE A 311 29.18 -12.94 10.38
N LYS A 312 28.19 -13.63 10.96
CA LYS A 312 28.10 -13.90 12.40
C LYS A 312 28.49 -15.35 12.68
N ALA A 313 29.26 -15.56 13.75
CA ALA A 313 29.70 -16.89 14.19
C ALA A 313 28.53 -17.88 14.40
N SER A 314 27.39 -17.40 14.90
CA SER A 314 26.20 -18.23 15.12
C SER A 314 25.63 -18.85 13.84
N GLY A 315 25.70 -18.15 12.70
CA GLY A 315 25.24 -18.66 11.41
C GLY A 315 26.08 -19.85 10.95
N LEU A 316 27.41 -19.70 11.02
CA LEU A 316 28.35 -20.77 10.72
C LEU A 316 28.18 -21.97 11.64
N GLN A 317 28.08 -21.73 12.95
CA GLN A 317 27.85 -22.79 13.94
C GLN A 317 26.55 -23.56 13.66
N THR A 318 25.49 -22.87 13.27
CA THR A 318 24.19 -23.49 12.95
C THR A 318 24.30 -24.45 11.76
N ASP A 319 24.99 -24.03 10.69
CA ASP A 319 25.20 -24.87 9.51
C ASP A 319 26.04 -26.12 9.83
N VAL A 320 27.15 -25.95 10.56
CA VAL A 320 28.00 -27.07 10.99
C VAL A 320 27.23 -28.02 11.91
N GLN A 321 26.51 -27.49 12.90
CA GLN A 321 25.68 -28.31 13.79
C GLN A 321 24.60 -29.08 13.03
N LYS A 322 23.99 -28.49 11.99
CA LYS A 322 22.99 -29.18 11.17
C LYS A 322 23.60 -30.37 10.41
N ILE A 323 24.83 -30.23 9.91
CA ILE A 323 25.58 -31.33 9.30
C ILE A 323 25.86 -32.43 10.34
N LEU A 324 26.39 -32.07 11.53
CA LEU A 324 26.72 -33.03 12.59
C LEU A 324 25.49 -33.78 13.13
N ARG A 325 24.33 -33.11 13.23
CA ARG A 325 23.07 -33.77 13.62
C ARG A 325 22.62 -34.82 12.61
N ASN A 326 22.83 -34.58 11.32
CA ASN A 326 22.51 -35.55 10.26
C ASN A 326 23.57 -36.66 10.17
N ALA A 327 24.84 -36.34 10.42
CA ALA A 327 25.95 -37.30 10.48
C ALA A 327 25.71 -38.42 11.49
N ARG A 328 25.19 -38.09 12.68
CA ARG A 328 24.85 -39.08 13.73
C ARG A 328 23.63 -39.95 13.43
N LYS A 329 22.91 -39.67 12.35
CA LYS A 329 21.69 -40.39 11.93
C LYS A 329 21.90 -41.11 10.59
N LEU A 330 23.15 -41.44 10.25
CA LEU A 330 23.45 -42.24 9.08
C LEU A 330 23.18 -43.73 9.37
N PRO A 331 22.65 -44.50 8.40
CA PRO A 331 22.36 -44.13 7.00
C PRO A 331 20.98 -43.47 6.75
N GLU A 332 20.12 -43.34 7.76
CA GLU A 332 18.74 -42.84 7.59
C GLU A 332 18.65 -41.43 6.97
N LYS A 333 19.63 -40.57 7.24
CA LYS A 333 19.68 -39.19 6.74
C LYS A 333 20.77 -38.93 5.70
N THR A 334 21.23 -39.96 4.98
CA THR A 334 22.29 -39.84 3.96
C THR A 334 22.05 -38.71 2.95
N GLN A 335 20.87 -38.65 2.31
CA GLN A 335 20.59 -37.57 1.33
C GLN A 335 20.69 -36.17 1.94
N THR A 336 20.07 -35.96 3.10
CA THR A 336 20.08 -34.65 3.77
C THR A 336 21.49 -34.28 4.24
N PHE A 337 22.25 -35.24 4.77
CA PHE A 337 23.64 -35.04 5.17
C PHE A 337 24.49 -34.54 3.99
N TYR A 338 24.49 -35.24 2.86
CA TYR A 338 25.29 -34.84 1.68
C TYR A 338 24.79 -33.54 1.03
N LYS A 339 23.48 -33.26 1.08
CA LYS A 339 22.93 -31.97 0.60
C LYS A 339 23.46 -30.78 1.42
N GLU A 340 23.45 -30.91 2.74
CA GLU A 340 23.94 -29.86 3.65
C GLU A 340 25.47 -29.72 3.57
N LEU A 341 26.19 -30.85 3.46
CA LEU A 341 27.65 -30.87 3.28
C LEU A 341 28.06 -30.17 1.98
N ASN A 342 27.40 -30.48 0.86
CA ASN A 342 27.68 -29.83 -0.42
C ASN A 342 27.29 -28.35 -0.41
N ARG A 343 26.24 -27.95 0.33
CA ARG A 343 25.92 -26.52 0.52
C ARG A 343 27.07 -25.80 1.21
N LEU A 344 27.55 -26.33 2.34
CA LEU A 344 28.69 -25.76 3.06
C LEU A 344 29.94 -25.72 2.18
N ARG A 345 30.23 -26.81 1.45
CA ARG A 345 31.36 -26.87 0.50
C ARG A 345 31.27 -25.75 -0.52
N LYS A 346 30.16 -25.65 -1.27
CA LYS A 346 29.98 -24.63 -2.31
C LYS A 346 30.10 -23.20 -1.75
N ALA A 347 29.53 -22.93 -0.58
CA ALA A 347 29.65 -21.64 0.07
C ALA A 347 31.09 -21.32 0.49
N ALA A 348 31.80 -22.28 1.09
CA ALA A 348 33.20 -22.10 1.48
C ALA A 348 34.11 -21.85 0.27
N LEU A 349 33.90 -22.56 -0.84
CA LEU A 349 34.62 -22.34 -2.09
C LEU A 349 34.34 -20.95 -2.65
N ALA A 350 33.08 -20.52 -2.69
CA ALA A 350 32.69 -19.21 -3.20
C ALA A 350 33.25 -18.04 -2.35
N PHE A 351 33.30 -18.21 -1.03
CA PHE A 351 33.88 -17.22 -0.12
C PHE A 351 35.41 -17.30 -0.01
N GLY A 352 36.05 -18.31 -0.60
CA GLY A 352 37.49 -18.56 -0.42
C GLY A 352 37.87 -18.98 1.01
N PHE A 353 36.93 -19.54 1.78
CA PHE A 353 37.13 -19.93 3.17
C PHE A 353 37.55 -21.41 3.31
N TRP A 354 38.72 -21.74 2.75
CA TRP A 354 39.23 -23.12 2.64
C TRP A 354 39.52 -23.79 3.98
N GLU A 355 39.92 -23.02 4.99
CA GLU A 355 40.20 -23.52 6.34
C GLU A 355 38.96 -24.12 7.00
N LEU A 356 37.77 -23.60 6.69
CA LEU A 356 36.52 -24.18 7.17
C LEU A 356 36.33 -25.61 6.68
N LEU A 357 36.70 -25.90 5.43
CA LEU A 357 36.58 -27.25 4.87
C LEU A 357 37.50 -28.25 5.59
N LYS A 358 38.72 -27.81 5.94
CA LYS A 358 39.64 -28.62 6.76
C LYS A 358 39.07 -28.86 8.15
N GLY A 359 38.61 -27.81 8.83
CA GLY A 359 38.03 -27.91 10.16
C GLY A 359 36.77 -28.80 10.21
N VAL A 360 35.87 -28.70 9.22
CA VAL A 360 34.69 -29.55 9.15
C VAL A 360 35.07 -31.01 8.85
N ALA A 361 36.10 -31.26 8.04
CA ALA A 361 36.57 -32.62 7.78
C ALA A 361 37.12 -33.29 9.04
N GLU A 362 37.93 -32.58 9.83
CA GLU A 362 38.44 -33.05 11.12
C GLU A 362 37.31 -33.33 12.12
N LEU A 363 36.26 -32.50 12.12
CA LEU A 363 35.06 -32.75 12.93
C LEU A 363 34.34 -34.03 12.50
N LEU A 364 34.22 -34.31 11.20
CA LEU A 364 33.59 -35.53 10.69
C LEU A 364 34.43 -36.78 11.03
N GLU A 365 35.76 -36.70 10.96
CA GLU A 365 36.65 -37.78 11.40
C GLU A 365 36.48 -38.06 12.89
N ARG A 366 36.41 -37.01 13.71
CA ARG A 366 36.13 -37.14 15.14
C ARG A 366 34.77 -37.77 15.41
N GLU A 367 33.70 -37.35 14.73
CA GLU A 367 32.39 -37.99 14.88
C GLU A 367 32.40 -39.46 14.45
N CYS A 368 33.17 -39.82 13.41
CA CYS A 368 33.34 -41.21 12.99
C CYS A 368 33.98 -42.07 14.10
N THR A 369 34.96 -41.53 14.84
CA THR A 369 35.57 -42.23 15.99
C THR A 369 34.68 -42.30 17.23
N LEU A 370 33.67 -41.44 17.32
CA LEU A 370 32.75 -41.34 18.46
C LEU A 370 31.41 -42.03 18.19
N LEU A 371 31.29 -42.78 17.09
CA LEU A 371 30.09 -43.57 16.80
C LEU A 371 29.89 -44.62 17.91
N PRO A 372 28.66 -44.76 18.46
CA PRO A 372 28.34 -45.84 19.39
C PRO A 372 28.50 -47.22 18.74
N ASP A 373 28.76 -48.25 19.55
CA ASP A 373 28.82 -49.65 19.08
C ASP A 373 27.51 -50.15 18.44
N THR A 374 26.40 -49.45 18.71
CA THR A 374 25.07 -49.70 18.12
C THR A 374 24.84 -48.99 16.79
N ALA A 375 25.80 -48.20 16.30
CA ALA A 375 25.69 -47.48 15.04
C ALA A 375 25.77 -48.43 13.84
N HIS A 376 25.04 -48.11 12.78
CA HIS A 376 25.06 -48.90 11.55
C HIS A 376 26.44 -48.80 10.87
N PRO A 377 27.01 -49.90 10.35
CA PRO A 377 28.37 -49.92 9.78
C PRO A 377 28.55 -48.91 8.63
N ASP A 378 27.52 -48.68 7.81
CA ASP A 378 27.56 -47.68 6.74
C ASP A 378 27.88 -46.25 7.24
N ALA A 379 27.50 -45.90 8.48
CA ALA A 379 27.76 -44.56 9.02
C ALA A 379 29.27 -44.22 9.03
N ALA A 380 30.12 -45.17 9.42
CA ALA A 380 31.57 -44.98 9.45
C ALA A 380 32.16 -44.79 8.04
N PHE A 381 31.69 -45.57 7.06
CA PHE A 381 32.11 -45.46 5.66
C PHE A 381 31.73 -44.10 5.06
N GLN A 382 30.49 -43.66 5.27
CA GLN A 382 30.01 -42.37 4.75
C GLN A 382 30.73 -41.19 5.39
N LEU A 383 30.98 -41.19 6.71
CA LEU A 383 31.68 -40.10 7.40
C LEU A 383 33.14 -40.01 6.97
N SER A 384 33.85 -41.14 6.90
CA SER A 384 35.24 -41.19 6.46
C SER A 384 35.40 -40.74 5.01
N HIS A 385 34.48 -41.15 4.14
CA HIS A 385 34.43 -40.70 2.74
C HIS A 385 34.19 -39.20 2.64
N ALA A 386 33.16 -38.68 3.31
CA ALA A 386 32.83 -37.26 3.31
C ALA A 386 34.00 -36.40 3.81
N ALA A 387 34.67 -36.79 4.90
CA ALA A 387 35.82 -36.07 5.43
C ALA A 387 37.00 -36.04 4.45
N LYS A 388 37.34 -37.20 3.85
CA LYS A 388 38.42 -37.29 2.85
C LYS A 388 38.14 -36.40 1.64
N GLN A 389 36.92 -36.43 1.11
CA GLN A 389 36.52 -35.61 -0.03
C GLN A 389 36.53 -34.11 0.29
N LEU A 390 36.17 -33.73 1.52
CA LEU A 390 36.19 -32.34 1.96
C LEU A 390 37.63 -31.81 2.13
N LYS A 391 38.56 -32.65 2.62
CA LYS A 391 40.00 -32.33 2.63
C LYS A 391 40.54 -32.13 1.22
N LEU A 392 40.18 -32.99 0.27
CA LEU A 392 40.55 -32.83 -1.14
C LEU A 392 39.96 -31.57 -1.76
N ALA A 393 38.75 -31.15 -1.37
CA ALA A 393 38.17 -29.88 -1.83
C ALA A 393 38.92 -28.66 -1.25
N SER A 394 39.53 -28.79 -0.07
CA SER A 394 40.23 -27.69 0.61
C SER A 394 41.60 -27.34 0.03
N THR A 395 42.16 -28.16 -0.87
CA THR A 395 43.50 -27.98 -1.44
C THR A 395 43.53 -27.10 -2.70
N GLY A 396 42.38 -26.69 -3.24
CA GLY A 396 42.28 -25.79 -4.40
C GLY A 396 42.58 -26.42 -5.77
N ASP A 397 43.54 -27.35 -5.85
CA ASP A 397 44.02 -27.92 -7.13
C ASP A 397 43.30 -29.21 -7.58
N SER A 398 42.29 -29.66 -6.83
CA SER A 398 41.62 -30.95 -7.05
C SER A 398 40.33 -30.79 -7.85
N GLN A 399 39.91 -31.84 -8.58
CA GLN A 399 38.59 -31.93 -9.23
C GLN A 399 37.45 -31.66 -8.22
N TYR A 400 37.67 -31.97 -6.94
CA TYR A 400 36.73 -31.73 -5.84
C TYR A 400 36.69 -30.29 -5.34
N ALA A 401 37.59 -29.42 -5.80
CA ALA A 401 37.54 -27.97 -5.58
C ALA A 401 36.66 -27.25 -6.63
N ALA A 402 36.23 -27.95 -7.68
CA ALA A 402 35.28 -27.39 -8.66
C ALA A 402 33.91 -27.13 -8.01
N PHE A 403 33.33 -25.96 -8.29
CA PHE A 403 32.04 -25.55 -7.70
C PHE A 403 30.89 -26.52 -8.06
N ASP A 404 30.89 -27.05 -9.29
CA ASP A 404 29.83 -27.91 -9.80
C ASP A 404 29.95 -29.38 -9.35
N GLN A 405 31.13 -29.82 -8.92
CA GLN A 405 31.37 -31.21 -8.56
C GLN A 405 30.91 -31.51 -7.12
N ASN A 406 29.77 -32.17 -6.98
CA ASN A 406 29.24 -32.57 -5.67
C ASN A 406 29.96 -33.81 -5.11
N ILE A 407 30.06 -33.87 -3.77
CA ILE A 407 30.42 -35.08 -3.04
C ILE A 407 29.19 -35.98 -3.03
N ASN A 408 29.28 -37.13 -3.68
CA ASN A 408 28.23 -38.14 -3.70
C ASN A 408 28.45 -39.18 -2.58
N PRO A 409 27.37 -39.77 -2.03
CA PRO A 409 27.46 -40.88 -1.10
C PRO A 409 28.24 -42.06 -1.69
N MET A 410 28.93 -42.80 -0.83
CA MET A 410 29.53 -44.07 -1.24
C MET A 410 28.42 -45.10 -1.45
N HIS A 411 28.46 -45.85 -2.54
CA HIS A 411 27.60 -47.01 -2.71
C HIS A 411 28.14 -48.15 -1.84
N THR A 412 27.35 -48.60 -0.87
CA THR A 412 27.71 -49.68 0.02
C THR A 412 26.68 -50.82 -0.09
N ASP A 413 27.16 -52.05 -0.05
CA ASP A 413 26.35 -53.26 -0.26
C ASP A 413 25.56 -53.68 1.00
N PHE A 414 25.45 -52.81 1.99
CA PHE A 414 24.74 -53.09 3.25
C PHE A 414 23.20 -53.11 3.11
N SER A 415 22.66 -52.87 1.91
CA SER A 415 21.23 -52.74 1.64
C SER A 415 20.56 -53.96 0.97
N GLY A 416 21.18 -55.16 1.02
CA GLY A 416 20.49 -56.40 0.63
C GLY A 416 21.40 -57.59 0.36
N GLY A 417 21.79 -58.32 1.41
CA GLY A 417 22.47 -59.63 1.33
C GLY A 417 21.72 -60.74 2.08
N GLY A 418 20.38 -60.70 2.06
CA GLY A 418 19.50 -61.60 2.80
C GLY A 418 18.56 -62.43 1.89
N ALA A 419 19.09 -62.98 0.80
CA ALA A 419 18.41 -64.00 0.00
C ALA A 419 19.48 -64.93 -0.58
N GLY A 420 19.95 -65.87 0.22
CA GLY A 420 20.97 -66.82 -0.21
C GLY A 420 21.71 -67.47 0.95
N MET A 421 20.98 -68.13 1.85
CA MET A 421 21.37 -69.41 2.47
C MET A 421 20.14 -70.05 3.11
#